data_AF-A0A2D4L5N3-F1
#
_entry.id   AF-A0A2D4L5N3-F1
#
_cell.length_a   1.000
_cell.length_b   1.000
_cell.length_c   1.000
_cell.angle_alpha   90.00
_cell.angle_beta   90.00
_cell.angle_gamma   90.00
#
_symmetry.space_group_name_H-M   'P 1'
#
loop_
_entity.id
_entity.type
_entity.pdbx_description
1 polymer ?
#
loop_
_entity_poly.entity_id
_entity_poly.type
_entity_poly.pdbx_seq_one_letter_code
_entity_poly.pdbx_strand_id
1 'polypeptide(L)'
;INEAIGHQVTRINYLGDWGMQFGLLGAGFQWFGSEEKLKSNPLQHLFEVYVQVNKASEEDENIKTLAQDFFRKLEAQEEEAVSLWQHFRDVSIEEYARVYKRLGIYFNEYSGESFYHEKSQEVIKRLDAKGLLTKTSRKSASF
;
A
#
# COMPACT_ATOMS: atom_id res chain seq x y z
N ILE A 1 -10.49 2.51 27.09
CA ILE A 1 -10.47 1.61 28.27
C ILE A 1 -9.06 1.52 28.85
N ASN A 2 -8.07 0.99 28.13
CA ASN A 2 -6.69 0.86 28.63
C ASN A 2 -6.09 2.17 29.20
N GLU A 3 -6.25 3.31 28.52
CA GLU A 3 -5.80 4.61 29.07
C GLU A 3 -6.57 5.01 30.33
N ALA A 4 -7.89 4.76 30.37
CA ALA A 4 -8.73 5.12 31.51
C ALA A 4 -8.39 4.31 32.77
N ILE A 5 -7.78 3.12 32.61
CA ILE A 5 -7.27 2.30 33.72
C ILE A 5 -5.77 2.52 33.98
N GLY A 6 -5.17 3.56 33.39
CA GLY A 6 -3.81 4.01 33.69
C GLY A 6 -2.70 3.42 32.81
N HIS A 7 -3.01 2.66 31.76
CA HIS A 7 -1.98 2.19 30.83
C HIS A 7 -1.54 3.28 29.85
N GLN A 8 -0.26 3.29 29.51
CA GLN A 8 0.25 4.04 28.36
C GLN A 8 -0.16 3.31 27.08
N VAL A 9 -0.86 3.99 26.17
CA VAL A 9 -1.37 3.40 24.94
C VAL A 9 -0.80 4.12 23.73
N THR A 10 -0.21 3.36 22.81
CA THR A 10 0.13 3.82 21.46
C THR A 10 -0.88 3.24 20.48
N ARG A 11 -1.63 4.10 19.80
CA ARG A 11 -2.59 3.72 18.77
C ARG A 11 -1.91 3.80 17.41
N ILE A 12 -1.79 2.66 16.75
CA ILE A 12 -1.16 2.55 15.44
C ILE A 12 -2.25 2.23 14.42
N ASN A 13 -2.33 3.03 13.36
CA ASN A 13 -3.05 2.63 12.16
C ASN A 13 -2.04 1.93 11.25
N TYR A 14 -2.21 0.64 11.02
CA TYR A 14 -1.34 -0.16 10.18
C TYR A 14 -1.96 -0.29 8.80
N LEU A 15 -1.53 0.55 7.87
CA LEU A 15 -2.09 0.61 6.53
C LEU A 15 -1.56 -0.54 5.67
N GLY A 16 -2.45 -1.16 4.90
CA GLY A 16 -2.08 -2.06 3.80
C GLY A 16 -1.59 -1.25 2.61
N ASP A 17 -0.49 -0.53 2.79
CA ASP A 17 0.07 0.44 1.85
C ASP A 17 1.12 -0.16 0.90
N TRP A 18 1.23 -1.49 0.84
CA TRP A 18 2.23 -2.18 0.01
C TRP A 18 1.61 -3.41 -0.68
N GLY A 19 1.87 -3.59 -1.97
CA GLY A 19 1.40 -4.76 -2.73
C GLY A 19 0.85 -4.43 -4.11
N MET A 20 0.35 -5.46 -4.80
CA MET A 20 -0.10 -5.38 -6.19
C MET A 20 -1.23 -4.36 -6.42
N GLN A 21 -2.02 -4.02 -5.39
CA GLN A 21 -3.02 -2.96 -5.46
C GLN A 21 -2.41 -1.59 -5.80
N PHE A 22 -1.18 -1.29 -5.34
CA PHE A 22 -0.45 -0.07 -5.71
C PHE A 22 0.22 -0.19 -7.08
N GLY A 23 0.60 -1.40 -7.48
CA GLY A 23 0.99 -1.71 -8.86
C GLY A 23 -0.10 -1.31 -9.86
N LEU A 24 -1.33 -1.77 -9.58
CA LEU A 24 -2.52 -1.45 -10.36
C LEU A 24 -2.81 0.06 -10.34
N LEU A 25 -2.78 0.68 -9.16
CA LEU A 25 -3.04 2.11 -9.02
C LEU A 25 -2.02 2.95 -9.81
N GLY A 26 -0.73 2.64 -9.70
CA GLY A 26 0.35 3.34 -10.39
C GLY A 26 0.29 3.21 -11.90
N ALA A 27 0.03 1.99 -12.41
CA ALA A 27 -0.19 1.78 -13.83
C ALA A 27 -1.46 2.52 -14.30
N GLY A 28 -2.58 2.31 -13.60
CA GLY A 28 -3.90 2.86 -13.93
C GLY A 28 -3.98 4.38 -13.91
N PHE A 29 -3.20 5.03 -13.04
CA PHE A 29 -3.26 6.48 -12.88
C PHE A 29 -2.82 7.23 -14.15
N GLN A 30 -1.97 6.64 -14.99
CA GLN A 30 -1.57 7.26 -16.24
C GLN A 30 -2.74 7.40 -17.24
N TRP A 31 -3.72 6.49 -17.20
CA TRP A 31 -4.86 6.49 -18.11
C TRP A 31 -6.14 7.06 -17.49
N PHE A 32 -6.39 6.74 -16.23
CA PHE A 32 -7.64 7.08 -15.54
C PHE A 32 -7.44 8.17 -14.47
N GLY A 33 -6.19 8.53 -14.19
CA GLY A 33 -5.84 9.53 -13.19
C GLY A 33 -6.14 10.96 -13.60
N SER A 34 -6.28 11.83 -12.61
CA SER A 34 -6.53 13.26 -12.78
C SER A 34 -6.03 13.99 -11.54
N GLU A 35 -5.07 14.87 -11.73
CA GLU A 35 -4.51 15.72 -10.67
C GLU A 35 -5.58 16.62 -10.03
N GLU A 36 -6.56 17.07 -10.82
CA GLU A 36 -7.66 17.91 -10.33
C GLU A 36 -8.60 17.12 -9.40
N LYS A 37 -8.96 15.89 -9.80
CA LYS A 37 -9.79 15.01 -8.96
C LYS A 37 -9.04 14.54 -7.73
N LEU A 38 -7.74 14.27 -7.84
CA LEU A 38 -6.90 13.88 -6.72
C LEU A 38 -6.81 14.99 -5.66
N LYS A 39 -6.84 16.27 -6.06
CA LYS A 39 -6.88 17.40 -5.12
C LYS A 39 -8.23 17.64 -4.48
N SER A 40 -9.33 17.39 -5.20
CA SER A 40 -10.67 17.71 -4.73
C SER A 40 -11.32 16.58 -3.92
N ASN A 41 -11.11 15.33 -4.31
CA ASN A 41 -11.63 14.17 -3.59
C ASN A 41 -10.68 12.95 -3.76
N PRO A 42 -9.52 12.96 -3.05
CA PRO A 42 -8.45 12.01 -3.30
C PRO A 42 -8.87 10.55 -3.15
N LEU A 43 -9.49 10.17 -2.02
CA LEU A 43 -9.88 8.78 -1.75
C LEU A 43 -10.87 8.24 -2.79
N GLN A 44 -11.88 9.05 -3.14
CA GLN A 44 -12.87 8.65 -4.12
C GLN A 44 -12.23 8.47 -5.50
N HIS A 45 -11.36 9.40 -5.91
CA HIS A 45 -10.69 9.33 -7.20
C HIS A 45 -9.72 8.14 -7.29
N LEU A 46 -8.91 7.90 -6.25
CA LEU A 46 -8.03 6.73 -6.19
C LEU A 46 -8.84 5.42 -6.25
N PHE A 47 -9.98 5.36 -5.55
CA PHE A 47 -10.88 4.22 -5.66
C PHE A 47 -11.46 4.03 -7.07
N GLU A 48 -11.88 5.11 -7.74
CA GLU A 48 -12.35 5.08 -9.13
C GLU A 48 -11.27 4.59 -10.10
N VAL A 49 -10.03 5.06 -9.94
CA VAL A 49 -8.89 4.59 -10.74
C VAL A 49 -8.66 3.10 -10.51
N TYR A 50 -8.63 2.66 -9.25
CA TYR A 50 -8.45 1.26 -8.88
C TYR A 50 -9.50 0.35 -9.53
N VAL A 51 -10.78 0.72 -9.44
CA VAL A 51 -11.88 -0.08 -10.03
C VAL A 51 -11.74 -0.15 -11.55
N GLN A 52 -11.42 0.96 -12.21
CA GLN A 52 -11.27 1.01 -13.66
C GLN A 52 -10.09 0.17 -14.15
N VAL A 53 -8.92 0.33 -13.54
CA VAL A 53 -7.72 -0.43 -13.95
C VAL A 53 -7.84 -1.92 -13.63
N ASN A 54 -8.49 -2.27 -12.51
CA ASN A 54 -8.70 -3.67 -12.17
C ASN A 54 -9.59 -4.35 -13.20
N LYS A 55 -10.73 -3.73 -13.55
CA LYS A 55 -11.59 -4.22 -14.63
C LYS A 55 -10.85 -4.31 -15.96
N ALA A 56 -10.09 -3.28 -16.33
CA ALA A 56 -9.31 -3.29 -17.56
C ALA A 56 -8.25 -4.41 -17.57
N SER A 57 -7.66 -4.73 -16.40
CA SER A 57 -6.68 -5.81 -16.27
C SER A 57 -7.28 -7.21 -16.44
N GLU A 58 -8.57 -7.39 -16.17
CA GLU A 58 -9.27 -8.65 -16.45
C GLU A 58 -9.40 -8.90 -17.96
N GLU A 59 -9.45 -7.83 -18.75
CA GLU A 59 -9.66 -7.86 -20.20
C GLU A 59 -8.33 -7.77 -20.99
N ASP A 60 -7.28 -7.14 -20.42
CA ASP A 60 -5.97 -6.93 -21.05
C ASP A 60 -4.79 -7.35 -20.15
N GLU A 61 -4.09 -8.41 -20.55
CA GLU A 61 -2.89 -8.92 -19.87
C GLU A 61 -1.71 -7.92 -19.88
N ASN A 62 -1.68 -6.96 -20.81
CA ASN A 62 -0.66 -5.91 -20.81
C ASN A 62 -0.79 -5.02 -19.57
N ILE A 63 -2.01 -4.75 -19.10
CA ILE A 63 -2.25 -3.93 -17.91
C ILE A 63 -1.73 -4.65 -16.66
N LYS A 64 -1.93 -5.97 -16.56
CA LYS A 64 -1.33 -6.77 -15.48
C LYS A 64 0.19 -6.69 -15.51
N THR A 65 0.78 -6.78 -16.69
CA THR A 65 2.24 -6.67 -16.86
C THR A 65 2.76 -5.30 -16.44
N LEU A 66 2.04 -4.22 -16.80
CA LEU A 66 2.40 -2.85 -16.41
C LEU A 66 2.25 -2.61 -14.92
N ALA A 67 1.22 -3.18 -14.29
CA ALA A 67 1.04 -3.12 -12.84
C ALA A 67 2.14 -3.89 -12.09
N GLN A 68 2.55 -5.05 -12.60
CA GLN A 68 3.69 -5.80 -12.07
C GLN A 68 5.01 -5.04 -12.26
N ASP A 69 5.21 -4.40 -13.42
CA ASP A 69 6.39 -3.57 -13.68
C ASP A 69 6.44 -2.37 -12.73
N PHE A 70 5.32 -1.67 -12.55
CA PHE A 70 5.23 -0.56 -11.59
C PHE A 70 5.54 -1.02 -10.17
N PHE A 71 4.96 -2.15 -9.74
CA PHE A 71 5.22 -2.68 -8.40
C PHE A 71 6.69 -3.07 -8.24
N ARG A 72 7.31 -3.70 -9.24
CA ARG A 72 8.74 -4.00 -9.23
C ARG A 72 9.60 -2.73 -9.10
N LYS A 73 9.24 -1.65 -9.81
CA LYS A 73 9.93 -0.35 -9.70
C LYS A 73 9.79 0.25 -8.29
N LEU A 74 8.62 0.10 -7.69
CA LEU A 74 8.37 0.51 -6.30
C LEU A 74 9.24 -0.28 -5.32
N GLU A 75 9.32 -1.62 -5.48
CA GLU A 75 10.21 -2.47 -4.67
C GLU A 75 11.70 -2.13 -4.87
N ALA A 76 12.08 -1.75 -6.09
CA ALA A 76 13.42 -1.31 -6.43
C ALA A 76 13.75 0.12 -5.96
N GLN A 77 12.82 0.80 -5.26
CA GLN A 77 12.98 2.17 -4.77
C GLN A 77 13.26 3.18 -5.89
N GLU A 78 12.70 2.97 -7.09
CA GLU A 78 12.82 3.93 -8.18
C GLU A 78 12.06 5.23 -7.85
N GLU A 79 12.73 6.36 -8.02
CA GLU A 79 12.27 7.68 -7.54
C GLU A 79 10.86 8.03 -8.02
N GLU A 80 10.56 7.82 -9.31
CA GLU A 80 9.25 8.13 -9.88
C GLU A 80 8.13 7.28 -9.27
N ALA A 81 8.36 5.97 -9.11
CA ALA A 81 7.37 5.05 -8.56
C ALA A 81 7.13 5.33 -7.07
N VAL A 82 8.20 5.53 -6.31
CA VAL A 82 8.14 5.88 -4.88
C VAL A 82 7.44 7.22 -4.68
N SER A 83 7.78 8.24 -5.46
CA SER A 83 7.15 9.56 -5.35
C SER A 83 5.64 9.50 -5.61
N LEU A 84 5.21 8.75 -6.63
CA LEU A 84 3.80 8.62 -6.95
C LEU A 84 3.04 7.84 -5.86
N TRP A 85 3.60 6.72 -5.40
CA TRP A 85 3.05 5.94 -4.30
C TRP A 85 2.94 6.77 -3.01
N GLN A 86 4.00 7.50 -2.66
CA GLN A 86 4.07 8.35 -1.47
C GLN A 86 2.99 9.43 -1.54
N HIS A 87 2.81 10.04 -2.71
CA HIS A 87 1.74 11.02 -2.91
C HIS A 87 0.36 10.42 -2.65
N PHE A 88 0.06 9.23 -3.18
CA PHE A 88 -1.21 8.53 -2.92
C PHE A 88 -1.41 8.19 -1.45
N ARG A 89 -0.34 7.76 -0.78
CA ARG A 89 -0.35 7.45 0.64
C ARG A 89 -0.66 8.69 1.48
N ASP A 90 -0.02 9.81 1.20
CA ASP A 90 -0.16 11.03 1.98
C ASP A 90 -1.57 11.62 1.87
N VAL A 91 -2.10 11.75 0.65
CA VAL A 91 -3.49 12.24 0.46
C VAL A 91 -4.52 11.31 1.09
N SER A 92 -4.26 10.01 1.11
CA SER A 92 -5.13 9.03 1.77
C SER A 92 -5.10 9.18 3.29
N ILE A 93 -3.92 9.37 3.89
CA ILE A 93 -3.77 9.58 5.33
C ILE A 93 -4.48 10.84 5.79
N GLU A 94 -4.38 11.94 5.04
CA GLU A 94 -5.07 13.18 5.36
C GLU A 94 -6.59 13.00 5.42
N GLU A 95 -7.18 12.32 4.42
CA GLU A 95 -8.61 12.05 4.38
C GLU A 95 -9.05 11.05 5.45
N TYR A 96 -8.27 9.99 5.68
CA TYR A 96 -8.53 9.06 6.78
C TYR A 96 -8.50 9.78 8.14
N ALA A 97 -7.53 10.65 8.39
CA ALA A 97 -7.44 11.44 9.61
C ALA A 97 -8.70 12.31 9.81
N ARG A 98 -9.25 12.91 8.75
CA ARG A 98 -10.52 13.66 8.81
C ARG A 98 -11.69 12.77 9.21
N VAL A 99 -11.80 11.59 8.58
CA VAL A 99 -12.88 10.63 8.87
C VAL A 99 -12.77 10.10 10.30
N TYR A 100 -11.59 9.68 10.74
CA TYR A 100 -11.36 9.18 12.11
C TYR A 100 -11.65 10.24 13.16
N LYS A 101 -11.23 11.49 12.92
CA LYS A 101 -11.52 12.61 13.82
C LYS A 101 -13.02 12.80 14.03
N ARG A 102 -13.84 12.67 12.97
CA ARG A 102 -15.31 12.75 13.08
C ARG A 102 -15.90 11.64 13.95
N LEU A 103 -15.24 10.48 14.02
CA LEU A 103 -15.62 9.35 14.88
C LEU A 103 -15.00 9.43 16.29
N GLY A 104 -14.24 10.49 16.61
CA GLY A 104 -13.52 10.61 17.87
C GLY A 104 -12.32 9.66 18.00
N ILE A 105 -11.84 9.13 16.88
CA ILE A 105 -10.70 8.22 16.79
C ILE A 105 -9.44 9.04 16.47
N TYR A 106 -8.36 8.76 17.19
CA TYR A 106 -7.06 9.39 17.00
C TYR A 106 -6.00 8.31 16.95
N PHE A 107 -5.02 8.45 16.05
CA PHE A 107 -3.86 7.57 15.98
C PHE A 107 -2.60 8.35 16.35
N ASN A 108 -1.68 7.69 17.05
CA ASN A 108 -0.37 8.23 17.37
C ASN A 108 0.60 8.06 16.19
N GLU A 109 0.41 6.99 15.41
CA GLU A 109 1.25 6.65 14.27
C GLU A 109 0.40 6.11 13.11
N TYR A 110 0.71 6.56 11.90
CA TYR A 110 0.25 5.95 10.66
C TYR A 110 1.40 5.14 10.07
N SER A 111 1.42 3.86 10.44
CA SER A 111 2.38 2.86 9.98
C SER A 111 1.86 2.17 8.73
N GLY A 112 2.65 1.27 8.15
CA GLY A 112 2.21 0.47 7.02
C GLY A 112 3.17 -0.66 6.69
N GLU A 113 2.71 -1.58 5.85
CA GLU A 113 3.50 -2.69 5.33
C GLU A 113 4.81 -2.22 4.66
N SER A 114 4.75 -1.06 4.01
CA SER A 114 5.88 -0.40 3.36
C SER A 114 7.10 -0.21 4.28
N PHE A 115 6.89 0.04 5.57
CA PHE A 115 7.97 0.28 6.54
C PHE A 115 8.73 -0.98 6.97
N TYR A 116 8.23 -2.16 6.63
CA TYR A 116 8.78 -3.43 7.10
C TYR A 116 9.42 -4.26 5.99
N HIS A 117 9.55 -3.74 4.76
CA HIS A 117 10.18 -4.47 3.66
C HIS A 117 11.60 -4.96 4.01
N GLU A 118 12.47 -4.06 4.50
CA GLU A 118 13.85 -4.41 4.87
C GLU A 118 13.91 -5.36 6.08
N LYS A 119 13.10 -5.09 7.12
CA LYS A 119 13.03 -5.94 8.32
C LYS A 119 12.52 -7.34 7.98
N SER A 120 11.62 -7.46 7.01
CA SER A 120 11.12 -8.76 6.52
C SER A 120 12.24 -9.59 5.90
N GLN A 121 13.14 -8.95 5.13
CA GLN A 121 14.32 -9.64 4.57
C GLN A 121 15.26 -10.14 5.68
N GLU A 122 15.42 -9.38 6.77
CA GLU A 122 16.20 -9.82 7.92
C GLU A 122 15.58 -11.05 8.60
N VAL A 123 14.25 -11.05 8.79
CA VAL A 123 13.53 -12.19 9.36
C VAL A 123 13.69 -13.43 8.49
N ILE A 124 13.59 -13.30 7.16
CA ILE A 124 13.81 -14.42 6.21
C ILE A 124 15.21 -14.99 6.37
N LYS A 125 16.25 -14.14 6.40
CA LYS A 125 17.64 -14.58 6.63
C LYS A 125 17.81 -15.32 7.95
N ARG A 126 17.17 -14.82 9.02
CA ARG A 126 17.20 -15.47 10.35
C ARG A 126 16.50 -16.82 10.35
N LEU A 127 15.40 -16.98 9.61
CA LEU A 127 14.69 -18.25 9.47
C LEU A 127 15.51 -19.26 8.66
N ASP A 128 16.16 -18.81 7.58
CA ASP A 128 17.04 -19.65 6.76
C ASP A 128 18.24 -20.16 7.56
N ALA A 129 18.90 -19.26 8.30
CA ALA A 129 20.03 -19.61 9.18
C ALA A 129 19.65 -20.62 10.27
N LYS A 130 18.38 -20.67 10.68
CA LYS A 130 17.86 -21.65 11.65
C LYS A 130 17.36 -22.95 11.00
N GLY A 131 17.45 -23.08 9.68
CA GLY A 131 16.95 -24.24 8.94
C GLY A 131 15.42 -24.40 9.03
N LEU A 132 14.70 -23.30 9.29
CA LEU A 132 13.24 -23.30 9.42
C LEU A 132 12.50 -23.12 8.09
N LEU A 133 13.24 -22.86 7.00
CA LEU A 133 12.69 -22.66 5.67
C LEU A 133 12.69 -23.97 4.86
N THR A 134 11.54 -24.33 4.32
CA THR A 134 11.38 -25.44 3.38
C THR A 134 10.93 -24.89 2.03
N LYS A 135 11.73 -25.10 0.99
CA LYS A 135 11.32 -24.76 -0.38
C LYS A 135 10.29 -25.79 -0.85
N THR A 136 9.12 -25.33 -1.31
CA THR A 136 8.12 -26.16 -1.97
C THR A 136 7.96 -25.70 -3.41
N SER A 137 7.67 -26.63 -4.33
CA SER A 137 7.58 -26.36 -5.77
C SER A 137 6.26 -25.70 -6.21
N ARG A 138 5.40 -25.26 -5.27
CA ARG A 138 4.28 -24.40 -5.63
C ARG A 138 4.83 -23.01 -5.90
N LYS A 139 4.68 -22.53 -7.13
CA LYS A 139 4.59 -21.11 -7.42
C LYS A 139 3.39 -20.57 -6.62
N SER A 140 3.62 -20.15 -5.39
CA SER A 140 2.67 -19.34 -4.64
C SER A 140 2.47 -18.05 -5.43
N ALA A 141 1.22 -17.73 -5.73
CA ALA A 141 0.84 -16.45 -6.29
C ALA A 141 1.53 -15.33 -5.50
N SER A 142 2.26 -14.49 -6.22
CA SER A 142 2.86 -13.25 -5.74
C SER A 142 1.79 -12.41 -5.06
N PHE A 143 2.06 -12.01 -3.80
CA PHE A 143 1.33 -10.97 -3.08
C PHE A 143 1.51 -9.61 -3.77
#